data_AF-A0A078AZH2-F1
#
_entry.id   AF-A0A078AZH2-F1
#
_cell.length_a   1.000
_cell.length_b   1.000
_cell.length_c   1.000
_cell.angle_alpha   90.00
_cell.angle_beta   90.00
_cell.angle_gamma   90.00
#
_symmetry.space_group_name_H-M   'P 1'
#
loop_
_entity.id
_entity.type
_entity.pdbx_description
1 polymer ?
#
loop_
_entity_poly.entity_id
_entity_poly.type
_entity_poly.pdbx_seq_one_letter_code
_entity_poly.pdbx_strand_id
1 'polypeptide(L)'
;MTCMFICSKVEDVSAIDIDELVMRAGHMKYTKQQIIVKEVEILHTLDFKIMMPCICDDVQSEFYNTVYMYHFSDIELSIIHEVAKFIDFQCMLLQYSSLAPNLDDKVFSKQLLKYAFEIISIKTLNIIIANNLIDGNKLWIHKKQDLLIIKKFFSILNYIEYKAEKNEQKESSLQDLMYQLYNDIEIEKINGKHLRKLYPSLFKVEMSDIIKEIFQKKRYY
;
A
#
# COMPACT_ATOMS: atom_id res chain seq x y z
N MET A 1 17.58 -13.46 -5.57
CA MET A 1 17.14 -14.60 -6.39
C MET A 1 16.86 -15.82 -5.53
N THR A 2 17.83 -16.38 -4.81
CA THR A 2 17.56 -17.52 -3.92
C THR A 2 16.52 -17.21 -2.84
N CYS A 3 16.56 -16.03 -2.21
CA CYS A 3 15.49 -15.63 -1.28
C CYS A 3 14.11 -15.59 -1.95
N MET A 4 14.02 -15.07 -3.17
CA MET A 4 12.76 -15.05 -3.95
C MET A 4 12.26 -16.46 -4.26
N PHE A 5 13.16 -17.40 -4.58
CA PHE A 5 12.83 -18.81 -4.76
C PHE A 5 12.27 -19.43 -3.48
N ILE A 6 12.93 -19.20 -2.34
CA ILE A 6 12.48 -19.66 -1.03
C ILE A 6 11.10 -19.10 -0.71
N CYS A 7 10.89 -17.77 -0.83
CA CYS A 7 9.59 -17.14 -0.59
C CYS A 7 8.49 -17.76 -1.46
N SER A 8 8.74 -17.96 -2.75
CA SER A 8 7.74 -18.55 -3.66
C SER A 8 7.33 -19.98 -3.29
N LYS A 9 8.19 -20.75 -2.61
CA LYS A 9 7.83 -22.10 -2.14
C LYS A 9 6.92 -22.09 -0.92
N VAL A 10 6.89 -20.97 -0.19
CA VAL A 10 6.22 -20.84 1.09
C VAL A 10 4.90 -20.08 0.95
N GLU A 11 4.91 -18.98 0.20
CA GLU A 11 3.80 -18.02 0.15
C GLU A 11 2.93 -18.15 -1.11
N ASP A 12 3.50 -18.59 -2.24
CA ASP A 12 2.75 -18.68 -3.49
C ASP A 12 1.94 -19.98 -3.58
N VAL A 13 0.76 -19.89 -4.22
CA VAL A 13 -0.05 -21.07 -4.58
C VAL A 13 0.73 -22.03 -5.49
N SER A 14 1.60 -21.48 -6.34
CA SER A 14 2.48 -22.22 -7.24
C SER A 14 3.88 -21.64 -7.18
N ALA A 15 4.83 -22.40 -6.65
CA ALA A 15 6.23 -21.98 -6.56
C ALA A 15 6.83 -21.70 -7.94
N ILE A 16 7.75 -20.74 -8.01
CA ILE A 16 8.49 -20.42 -9.23
C ILE A 16 9.36 -21.62 -9.60
N ASP A 17 9.27 -22.10 -10.84
CA ASP A 17 10.14 -23.16 -11.33
C ASP A 17 11.61 -22.66 -11.35
N ILE A 18 12.53 -23.48 -10.84
CA ILE A 18 13.95 -23.16 -10.81
C ILE A 18 14.53 -22.95 -12.22
N ASP A 19 14.00 -23.64 -13.23
CA ASP A 19 14.34 -23.42 -14.64
C ASP A 19 13.95 -22.01 -15.09
N GLU A 20 12.72 -21.59 -14.80
CA GLU A 20 12.24 -20.25 -15.14
C GLU A 20 13.02 -19.18 -14.40
N LEU A 21 13.35 -19.40 -13.12
CA LEU A 21 14.15 -18.48 -12.33
C LEU A 21 15.54 -18.27 -12.93
N VAL A 22 16.22 -19.35 -13.30
CA VAL A 22 17.55 -19.31 -13.93
C VAL A 22 17.50 -18.61 -15.29
N MET A 23 16.53 -18.98 -16.13
CA MET A 23 16.43 -18.46 -17.49
C MET A 23 15.96 -17.00 -17.53
N ARG A 24 14.88 -16.66 -16.82
CA ARG A 24 14.22 -15.35 -16.92
C ARG A 24 14.81 -14.31 -15.97
N ALA A 25 14.92 -14.65 -14.69
CA ALA A 25 15.40 -13.69 -13.67
C ALA A 25 16.92 -13.67 -13.56
N GLY A 26 17.56 -14.84 -13.74
CA GLY A 26 19.00 -14.96 -13.65
C GLY A 26 19.76 -14.76 -14.95
N HIS A 27 19.07 -14.73 -16.09
CA HIS A 27 19.70 -14.63 -17.40
C HIS A 27 20.87 -15.61 -17.57
N MET A 28 20.70 -16.84 -17.08
CA MET A 28 21.71 -17.92 -17.09
C MET A 28 23.01 -17.61 -16.34
N LYS A 29 23.09 -16.54 -15.52
CA LYS A 29 24.28 -16.22 -14.70
C LYS A 29 24.56 -17.25 -13.61
N TYR A 30 23.55 -17.98 -13.17
CA TYR A 30 23.66 -18.97 -12.10
C TYR A 30 23.09 -20.31 -12.55
N THR A 31 23.70 -21.40 -12.11
CA THR A 31 23.19 -22.75 -12.34
C THR A 31 22.16 -23.12 -11.27
N LYS A 32 21.28 -24.08 -11.57
CA LYS A 32 20.35 -24.66 -10.59
C LYS A 32 21.06 -25.10 -9.32
N GLN A 33 22.21 -25.78 -9.46
CA GLN A 33 22.98 -26.29 -8.34
C GLN A 33 23.45 -25.16 -7.42
N GLN A 34 23.89 -24.03 -7.98
CA GLN A 34 24.29 -22.87 -7.18
C GLN A 34 23.12 -22.27 -6.40
N ILE A 35 21.92 -22.23 -6.99
CA ILE A 35 20.72 -21.75 -6.31
C ILE A 35 20.34 -22.69 -5.17
N ILE A 36 20.36 -24.01 -5.39
CA ILE A 36 20.03 -25.02 -4.37
C ILE A 36 21.03 -24.98 -3.21
N VAL A 37 22.34 -24.91 -3.51
CA VAL A 37 23.37 -24.82 -2.46
C VAL A 37 23.15 -23.56 -1.62
N LYS A 38 22.88 -22.42 -2.24
CA LYS A 38 22.57 -21.18 -1.51
C LYS A 38 21.26 -21.25 -0.74
N GLU A 39 20.26 -21.97 -1.24
CA GLU A 39 19.00 -22.17 -0.52
C GLU A 39 19.26 -22.91 0.80
N VAL A 40 19.99 -24.01 0.75
CA VAL A 40 20.37 -24.79 1.94
C VAL A 40 21.15 -23.93 2.93
N GLU A 41 22.15 -23.17 2.47
CA GLU A 41 22.92 -22.25 3.31
C GLU A 41 22.05 -21.20 4.01
N ILE A 42 21.12 -20.57 3.28
CA ILE A 42 20.21 -19.55 3.83
C ILE A 42 19.26 -20.19 4.85
N LEU A 43 18.65 -21.33 4.52
CA LEU A 43 17.72 -22.02 5.41
C LEU A 43 18.41 -22.44 6.72
N HIS A 44 19.63 -22.96 6.65
CA HIS A 44 20.41 -23.26 7.86
C HIS A 44 20.78 -22.01 8.65
N THR A 45 21.19 -20.93 7.99
CA THR A 45 21.52 -19.66 8.68
C THR A 45 20.33 -19.09 9.43
N LEU A 46 19.12 -19.27 8.90
CA LEU A 46 17.88 -18.81 9.52
C LEU A 46 17.28 -19.84 10.51
N ASP A 47 17.94 -20.97 10.79
CA ASP A 47 17.38 -22.09 11.55
C ASP A 47 15.99 -22.53 11.03
N PHE A 48 15.80 -22.47 9.72
CA PHE A 48 14.52 -22.71 9.04
C PHE A 48 13.36 -21.80 9.50
N LYS A 49 13.64 -20.70 10.19
CA LYS A 49 12.67 -19.66 10.58
C LYS A 49 12.48 -18.68 9.42
N ILE A 50 11.76 -19.12 8.40
CA ILE A 50 11.49 -18.37 7.16
C ILE A 50 10.17 -17.61 7.16
N MET A 51 9.29 -17.89 8.14
CA MET A 51 8.06 -17.13 8.35
C MET A 51 8.36 -15.96 9.27
N MET A 52 8.10 -14.75 8.80
CA MET A 52 8.17 -13.52 9.60
C MET A 52 6.84 -12.78 9.50
N PRO A 53 6.39 -12.13 10.59
CA PRO A 53 5.30 -11.17 10.50
C PRO A 53 5.63 -10.12 9.45
N CYS A 54 4.66 -9.80 8.61
CA CYS A 54 4.79 -8.77 7.60
C CYS A 54 3.79 -7.65 7.89
N ILE A 55 4.24 -6.40 7.86
CA ILE A 55 3.37 -5.22 7.98
C ILE A 55 2.21 -5.26 6.97
N CYS A 56 2.42 -5.89 5.81
CA CYS A 56 1.39 -6.06 4.79
C CYS A 56 0.26 -6.99 5.23
N ASP A 57 0.57 -8.06 5.98
CA ASP A 57 -0.46 -8.94 6.53
C ASP A 57 -1.27 -8.22 7.61
N ASP A 58 -0.60 -7.44 8.45
CA ASP A 58 -1.23 -6.67 9.52
C ASP A 58 -2.19 -5.60 8.97
N VAL A 59 -1.77 -4.83 7.96
CA VAL A 59 -2.64 -3.80 7.35
C VAL A 59 -3.82 -4.42 6.60
N GLN A 60 -3.61 -5.54 5.90
CA GLN A 60 -4.68 -6.26 5.21
C GLN A 60 -5.70 -6.82 6.21
N SER A 61 -5.22 -7.42 7.31
CA SER A 61 -6.08 -7.91 8.39
C SER A 61 -6.93 -6.79 9.01
N GLU A 62 -6.32 -5.65 9.37
CA GLU A 62 -7.07 -4.51 9.93
C GLU A 62 -8.04 -3.91 8.90
N PHE A 63 -7.67 -3.89 7.61
CA PHE A 63 -8.55 -3.49 6.52
C PHE A 63 -9.79 -4.38 6.44
N TYR A 64 -9.64 -5.71 6.38
CA TYR A 64 -10.78 -6.62 6.32
C TYR A 64 -11.66 -6.55 7.56
N ASN A 65 -11.06 -6.39 8.75
CA ASN A 65 -11.82 -6.16 9.98
C ASN A 65 -12.66 -4.88 9.90
N THR A 66 -12.08 -3.79 9.39
CA THR A 66 -12.78 -2.53 9.16
C THR A 66 -13.90 -2.69 8.13
N VAL A 67 -13.64 -3.40 7.03
CA VAL A 67 -14.64 -3.63 5.98
C VAL A 67 -15.84 -4.41 6.51
N TYR A 68 -15.58 -5.45 7.31
CA TYR A 68 -16.61 -6.30 7.91
C TYR A 68 -17.54 -5.53 8.86
N MET A 69 -17.01 -4.56 9.62
CA MET A 69 -17.79 -3.79 10.59
C MET A 69 -18.79 -2.81 9.96
N TYR A 70 -18.52 -2.29 8.76
CA TYR A 70 -19.28 -1.16 8.19
C TYR A 70 -20.29 -1.53 7.09
N HIS A 71 -20.41 -2.80 6.71
CA HIS A 71 -21.35 -3.34 5.70
C HIS A 71 -21.52 -2.47 4.44
N PHE A 72 -20.79 -2.75 3.36
CA PHE A 72 -20.78 -1.93 2.16
C PHE A 72 -21.80 -2.38 1.09
N SER A 73 -22.41 -1.40 0.43
CA SER A 73 -23.24 -1.61 -0.77
C SER A 73 -22.38 -1.82 -2.02
N ASP A 74 -22.94 -2.32 -3.11
CA ASP A 74 -22.21 -2.60 -4.36
C ASP A 74 -21.45 -1.39 -4.91
N ILE A 75 -22.05 -0.20 -4.83
CA ILE A 75 -21.41 1.05 -5.26
C ILE A 75 -20.18 1.34 -4.38
N GLU A 76 -20.32 1.16 -3.07
CA GLU A 76 -19.23 1.38 -2.12
C GLU A 76 -18.14 0.32 -2.23
N LEU A 77 -18.47 -0.91 -2.61
CA LEU A 77 -17.50 -1.98 -2.83
C LEU A 77 -16.45 -1.55 -3.87
N SER A 78 -16.84 -0.82 -4.92
CA SER A 78 -15.86 -0.32 -5.90
C SER A 78 -14.77 0.56 -5.25
N ILE A 79 -15.15 1.43 -4.31
CA ILE A 79 -14.24 2.32 -3.59
C ILE A 79 -13.40 1.51 -2.61
N ILE A 80 -13.97 0.52 -1.92
CA ILE A 80 -13.24 -0.38 -1.04
C ILE A 80 -12.18 -1.18 -1.79
N HIS A 81 -12.45 -1.61 -3.03
CA HIS A 81 -11.44 -2.22 -3.89
C HIS A 81 -10.32 -1.23 -4.26
N GLU A 82 -10.61 0.07 -4.42
CA GLU A 82 -9.56 1.08 -4.62
C GLU A 82 -8.72 1.29 -3.36
N VAL A 83 -9.31 1.25 -2.16
CA VAL A 83 -8.57 1.29 -0.89
C VAL A 83 -7.63 0.08 -0.80
N ALA A 84 -8.11 -1.13 -1.06
CA ALA A 84 -7.28 -2.34 -1.06
C ALA A 84 -6.10 -2.23 -2.02
N LYS A 85 -6.35 -1.78 -3.27
CA LYS A 85 -5.27 -1.55 -4.26
C LYS A 85 -4.26 -0.51 -3.80
N PHE A 86 -4.70 0.51 -3.05
CA PHE A 86 -3.80 1.52 -2.53
C PHE A 86 -2.95 1.00 -1.36
N ILE A 87 -3.51 0.13 -0.52
CA ILE A 87 -2.75 -0.61 0.51
C ILE A 87 -1.67 -1.46 -0.17
N ASP A 88 -2.01 -2.22 -1.21
CA ASP A 88 -1.05 -3.04 -1.96
C ASP A 88 0.07 -2.16 -2.55
N PHE A 89 -0.28 -1.01 -3.11
CA PHE A 89 0.69 -0.05 -3.60
C PHE A 89 1.64 0.44 -2.50
N GLN A 90 1.12 0.82 -1.33
CA GLN A 90 1.95 1.27 -0.21
C GLN A 90 2.88 0.16 0.28
N CYS A 91 2.39 -1.08 0.34
CA CYS A 91 3.19 -2.26 0.66
C CYS A 91 4.33 -2.46 -0.33
N MET A 92 4.05 -2.38 -1.63
CA MET A 92 5.08 -2.45 -2.67
C MET A 92 6.05 -1.27 -2.60
N LEU A 93 5.59 -0.10 -2.19
CA LEU A 93 6.46 1.07 -1.99
C LEU A 93 7.46 0.84 -0.86
N LEU A 94 7.02 0.27 0.26
CA LEU A 94 7.87 -0.04 1.41
C LEU A 94 8.99 -1.04 1.10
N GLN A 95 8.83 -1.90 0.09
CA GLN A 95 9.89 -2.82 -0.35
C GLN A 95 11.13 -2.08 -0.90
N TYR A 96 11.00 -0.80 -1.26
CA TYR A 96 12.12 0.06 -1.66
C TYR A 96 12.86 0.68 -0.47
N SER A 97 12.41 0.43 0.77
CA SER A 97 13.05 0.91 2.00
C SER A 97 13.85 -0.19 2.68
N SER A 98 15.11 0.10 3.00
CA SER A 98 15.93 -0.75 3.87
C SER A 98 15.53 -0.67 5.35
N LEU A 99 14.73 0.33 5.74
CA LEU A 99 14.28 0.55 7.11
C LEU A 99 12.99 -0.22 7.43
N ALA A 100 12.28 -0.72 6.41
CA ALA A 100 11.01 -1.42 6.56
C ALA A 100 11.03 -2.57 7.59
N PRO A 101 12.08 -3.42 7.68
CA PRO A 101 12.10 -4.53 8.64
C PRO A 101 12.21 -4.10 10.13
N ASN A 102 12.54 -2.85 10.41
CA ASN A 102 12.70 -2.32 11.77
C ASN A 102 11.48 -1.50 12.23
N LEU A 103 10.42 -1.47 11.42
CA LEU A 103 9.19 -0.76 11.70
C LEU A 103 8.36 -1.54 12.74
N ASP A 104 7.70 -0.84 13.65
CA ASP A 104 6.71 -1.38 14.57
C ASP A 104 5.43 -1.73 13.80
N ASP A 105 5.33 -2.97 13.34
CA ASP A 105 4.32 -3.46 12.38
C ASP A 105 2.89 -3.06 12.75
N LYS A 106 2.53 -3.07 14.04
CA LYS A 106 1.17 -2.74 14.51
C LYS A 106 0.84 -1.26 14.45
N VAL A 107 1.82 -0.39 14.69
CA VAL A 107 1.60 1.07 14.63
C VAL A 107 1.54 1.51 13.18
N PHE A 108 2.48 1.02 12.37
CA PHE A 108 2.59 1.42 10.98
C PHE A 108 1.50 0.84 10.10
N SER A 109 1.03 -0.39 10.34
CA SER A 109 -0.14 -0.95 9.62
C SER A 109 -1.39 -0.07 9.74
N LYS A 110 -1.70 0.45 10.94
CA LYS A 110 -2.82 1.39 11.13
C LYS A 110 -2.63 2.70 10.39
N GLN A 111 -1.41 3.22 10.33
CA GLN A 111 -1.10 4.45 9.62
C GLN A 111 -1.22 4.27 8.10
N LEU A 112 -0.72 3.15 7.56
CA LEU A 112 -0.92 2.78 6.16
C LEU A 112 -2.42 2.72 5.82
N LEU A 113 -3.20 2.05 6.67
CA LEU A 113 -4.66 1.99 6.54
C LEU A 113 -5.30 3.38 6.54
N LYS A 114 -4.91 4.24 7.49
CA LYS A 114 -5.37 5.64 7.58
C LYS A 114 -5.11 6.37 6.27
N TYR A 115 -3.87 6.34 5.78
CA TYR A 115 -3.50 7.03 4.54
C TYR A 115 -4.25 6.49 3.32
N ALA A 116 -4.45 5.17 3.24
CA ALA A 116 -5.19 4.58 2.14
C ALA A 116 -6.65 5.05 2.11
N PHE A 117 -7.32 5.05 3.27
CA PHE A 117 -8.67 5.60 3.36
C PHE A 117 -8.69 7.11 3.10
N GLU A 118 -7.74 7.89 3.62
CA GLU A 118 -7.74 9.36 3.48
C GLU A 118 -7.56 9.77 2.02
N ILE A 119 -6.58 9.20 1.34
CA ILE A 119 -6.26 9.48 -0.06
C ILE A 119 -7.42 9.09 -0.98
N ILE A 120 -7.99 7.88 -0.81
CA ILE A 120 -9.12 7.43 -1.63
C ILE A 120 -10.39 8.22 -1.32
N SER A 121 -10.60 8.65 -0.06
CA SER A 121 -11.73 9.50 0.31
C SER A 121 -11.64 10.87 -0.37
N ILE A 122 -10.46 11.50 -0.39
CA ILE A 122 -10.24 12.78 -1.07
C ILE A 122 -10.45 12.63 -2.58
N LYS A 123 -9.88 11.59 -3.19
CA LYS A 123 -10.11 11.30 -4.62
C LYS A 123 -11.61 11.15 -4.91
N THR A 124 -12.32 10.38 -4.10
CA THR A 124 -13.76 10.14 -4.25
C THR A 124 -14.55 11.43 -4.08
N LEU A 125 -14.22 12.24 -3.08
CA LEU A 125 -14.83 13.54 -2.84
C LEU A 125 -14.64 14.48 -4.04
N ASN A 126 -13.42 14.54 -4.58
CA ASN A 126 -13.12 15.37 -5.76
C ASN A 126 -13.93 14.94 -6.99
N ILE A 127 -14.11 13.62 -7.20
CA ILE A 127 -14.97 13.09 -8.27
C ILE A 127 -16.43 13.48 -8.04
N ILE A 128 -16.94 13.32 -6.82
CA ILE A 128 -18.32 13.70 -6.49
C ILE A 128 -18.53 15.21 -6.70
N ILE A 129 -17.59 16.05 -6.25
CA ILE A 129 -17.65 17.51 -6.44
C ILE A 129 -17.67 17.83 -7.94
N ALA A 130 -16.73 17.29 -8.72
CA ALA A 130 -16.63 17.55 -10.15
C ALA A 130 -17.92 17.16 -10.90
N ASN A 131 -18.54 16.03 -10.54
CA ASN A 131 -19.77 15.54 -11.16
C ASN A 131 -21.03 16.33 -10.78
N ASN A 132 -20.98 17.11 -9.70
CA ASN A 132 -22.11 17.87 -9.16
C ASN A 132 -21.89 19.40 -9.27
N LEU A 133 -20.82 19.83 -9.95
CA LEU A 133 -20.48 21.24 -10.14
C LEU A 133 -21.27 21.81 -11.34
N ILE A 134 -22.00 22.90 -11.11
CA ILE A 134 -22.78 23.62 -12.12
C ILE A 134 -22.22 25.04 -12.22
N ASP A 135 -21.92 25.47 -13.45
CA ASP A 135 -21.46 26.82 -13.78
C ASP A 135 -20.24 27.30 -12.94
N GLY A 136 -19.32 26.39 -12.62
CA GLY A 136 -18.06 26.70 -11.94
C GLY A 136 -18.16 26.97 -10.43
N ASN A 137 -19.31 27.46 -9.94
CA ASN A 137 -19.43 28.06 -8.61
C ASN A 137 -20.58 27.51 -7.75
N LYS A 138 -21.44 26.64 -8.28
CA LYS A 138 -22.55 26.03 -7.52
C LYS A 138 -22.40 24.52 -7.47
N LEU A 139 -22.41 23.95 -6.28
CA LEU A 139 -22.46 22.50 -6.08
C LEU A 139 -23.92 22.08 -5.89
N TRP A 140 -24.47 21.31 -6.83
CA TRP A 140 -25.80 20.72 -6.69
C TRP A 140 -25.70 19.21 -6.57
N ILE A 141 -25.88 18.70 -5.35
CA ILE A 141 -25.81 17.25 -5.10
C ILE A 141 -27.10 16.61 -5.61
N HIS A 142 -27.01 15.98 -6.78
CA HIS A 142 -28.15 15.33 -7.42
C HIS A 142 -28.52 13.98 -6.77
N LYS A 143 -27.53 13.30 -6.17
CA LYS A 143 -27.71 11.97 -5.59
C LYS A 143 -27.45 11.99 -4.09
N LYS A 144 -28.50 11.77 -3.30
CA LYS A 144 -28.40 11.61 -1.83
C LYS A 144 -27.42 10.50 -1.41
N GLN A 145 -27.22 9.50 -2.27
CA GLN A 145 -26.26 8.41 -2.05
C GLN A 145 -24.81 8.92 -1.94
N ASP A 146 -24.41 9.93 -2.73
CA ASP A 146 -23.04 10.47 -2.69
C ASP A 146 -22.69 11.02 -1.30
N LEU A 147 -23.66 11.68 -0.65
CA LEU A 147 -23.51 12.18 0.73
C LEU A 147 -23.41 11.05 1.77
N LEU A 148 -24.16 9.96 1.57
CA LEU A 148 -24.11 8.81 2.48
C LEU A 148 -22.76 8.12 2.43
N ILE A 149 -22.21 7.96 1.21
CA ILE A 149 -20.88 7.41 0.98
C ILE A 149 -19.84 8.28 1.71
N ILE A 150 -19.82 9.59 1.45
CA ILE A 150 -18.88 10.51 2.08
C ILE A 150 -18.95 10.43 3.62
N LYS A 151 -20.17 10.48 4.18
CA LYS A 151 -20.38 10.40 5.64
C LYS A 151 -19.84 9.10 6.23
N LYS A 152 -20.02 7.98 5.53
CA LYS A 152 -19.52 6.67 5.96
C LYS A 152 -17.99 6.63 5.94
N PHE A 153 -17.35 7.14 4.90
CA PHE A 153 -15.89 7.22 4.83
C PHE A 153 -15.29 8.10 5.94
N PHE A 154 -15.91 9.25 6.24
CA PHE A 154 -15.51 10.05 7.42
C PHE A 154 -15.68 9.27 8.74
N SER A 155 -16.75 8.50 8.89
CA SER A 155 -16.94 7.69 10.10
C SER A 155 -15.87 6.59 10.27
N ILE A 156 -15.37 6.04 9.16
CA ILE A 156 -14.29 5.07 9.14
C ILE A 156 -12.96 5.75 9.47
N LEU A 157 -12.66 6.89 8.85
CA LEU A 157 -11.46 7.67 9.14
C LEU A 157 -11.37 8.05 10.61
N ASN A 158 -12.45 8.58 11.19
CA ASN A 158 -12.51 8.93 12.60
C ASN A 158 -12.29 7.71 13.51
N TYR A 159 -12.80 6.54 13.12
CA TYR A 159 -12.58 5.30 13.87
C TYR A 159 -11.12 4.84 13.82
N ILE A 160 -10.49 4.91 12.64
CA ILE A 160 -9.08 4.57 12.46
C ILE A 160 -8.19 5.54 13.25
N GLU A 161 -8.49 6.84 13.19
CA GLU A 161 -7.77 7.89 13.90
C GLU A 161 -7.85 7.70 15.42
N TYR A 162 -9.04 7.49 15.98
CA TYR A 162 -9.21 7.16 17.40
C TYR A 162 -8.39 5.93 17.84
N LYS A 163 -8.24 4.93 16.97
CA LYS A 163 -7.40 3.74 17.21
C LYS A 163 -5.90 4.00 17.06
N ALA A 164 -5.50 5.08 16.39
CA ALA A 164 -4.11 5.45 16.10
C ALA A 164 -3.53 6.47 17.10
N GLU A 165 -4.34 7.42 17.59
CA GLU A 165 -3.95 8.50 18.53
C GLU A 165 -3.36 8.00 19.85
N LYS A 166 -3.55 6.73 20.21
CA LYS A 166 -2.86 6.15 21.38
C LYS A 166 -1.33 5.99 21.21
N ASN A 167 -0.78 6.24 20.02
CA ASN A 167 0.62 5.92 19.65
C ASN A 167 1.40 7.07 18.94
N GLU A 168 1.05 8.33 19.18
CA GLU A 168 1.45 9.53 18.39
C GLU A 168 2.94 9.77 18.13
N GLN A 169 3.86 9.33 18.99
CA GLN A 169 5.29 9.70 18.85
C GLN A 169 6.01 9.09 17.64
N LYS A 170 5.42 8.12 16.92
CA LYS A 170 6.04 7.44 15.76
C LYS A 170 5.46 7.83 14.40
N GLU A 171 4.47 8.72 14.35
CA GLU A 171 3.71 8.97 13.11
C GLU A 171 4.46 9.86 12.09
N SER A 172 5.42 10.70 12.51
CA SER A 172 6.20 11.50 11.56
C SER A 172 7.16 10.66 10.70
N SER A 173 7.70 9.56 11.23
CA SER A 173 8.73 8.79 10.53
C SER A 173 8.20 7.99 9.34
N LEU A 174 6.99 7.42 9.42
CA LEU A 174 6.41 6.69 8.27
C LEU A 174 5.92 7.64 7.20
N GLN A 175 5.26 8.73 7.58
CA GLN A 175 4.74 9.70 6.62
C GLN A 175 5.87 10.27 5.75
N ASP A 176 6.97 10.68 6.40
CA ASP A 176 8.17 11.17 5.72
C ASP A 176 8.81 10.09 4.84
N LEU A 177 8.87 8.85 5.33
CA LEU A 177 9.40 7.71 4.56
C LEU A 177 8.56 7.47 3.30
N MET A 178 7.23 7.41 3.43
CA MET A 178 6.31 7.18 2.32
C MET A 178 6.39 8.32 1.29
N TYR A 179 6.45 9.57 1.76
CA TYR A 179 6.69 10.73 0.90
C TYR A 179 7.99 10.60 0.11
N GLN A 180 9.09 10.33 0.81
CA GLN A 180 10.42 10.24 0.20
C GLN A 180 10.49 9.11 -0.83
N LEU A 181 10.00 7.92 -0.51
CA LEU A 181 9.97 6.78 -1.43
C LEU A 181 9.13 7.10 -2.67
N TYR A 182 7.93 7.63 -2.47
CA TYR A 182 7.03 7.98 -3.57
C TYR A 182 7.68 9.03 -4.50
N ASN A 183 8.17 10.12 -3.92
CA ASN A 183 8.79 11.21 -4.66
C ASN A 183 10.07 10.77 -5.37
N ASP A 184 10.94 10.00 -4.71
CA ASP A 184 12.17 9.48 -5.30
C ASP A 184 11.88 8.54 -6.47
N ILE A 185 10.83 7.73 -6.39
CA ILE A 185 10.37 6.93 -7.54
C ILE A 185 9.84 7.83 -8.64
N GLU A 186 9.01 8.83 -8.34
CA GLU A 186 8.38 9.74 -9.30
C GLU A 186 9.40 10.61 -10.07
N ILE A 187 10.48 11.05 -9.41
CA ILE A 187 11.58 11.78 -10.06
C ILE A 187 12.67 10.86 -10.65
N GLU A 188 12.43 9.54 -10.67
CA GLU A 188 13.33 8.51 -11.21
C GLU A 188 14.68 8.39 -10.50
N LYS A 189 14.79 8.88 -9.26
CA LYS A 189 15.96 8.66 -8.39
C LYS A 189 16.05 7.20 -7.93
N ILE A 190 14.91 6.55 -7.72
CA ILE A 190 14.80 5.11 -7.50
C ILE A 190 14.14 4.46 -8.71
N ASN A 191 14.68 3.32 -9.17
CA ASN A 191 14.10 2.58 -10.30
C ASN A 191 12.79 1.88 -9.90
N GLY A 192 11.69 2.62 -9.96
CA GLY A 192 10.32 2.13 -9.74
C GLY A 192 9.58 1.76 -11.02
N LYS A 193 10.26 1.42 -12.14
CA LYS A 193 9.61 1.10 -13.43
C LYS A 193 8.53 0.03 -13.32
N HIS A 194 8.78 -1.00 -12.51
CA HIS A 194 7.81 -2.06 -12.26
C HIS A 194 6.58 -1.53 -11.52
N LEU A 195 6.79 -0.76 -10.45
CA LEU A 195 5.72 -0.16 -9.66
C LEU A 195 4.84 0.78 -10.52
N ARG A 196 5.45 1.61 -11.37
CA ARG A 196 4.73 2.48 -12.33
C ARG A 196 3.93 1.70 -13.35
N LYS A 197 4.42 0.52 -13.77
CA LYS A 197 3.70 -0.37 -14.70
C LYS A 197 2.49 -1.02 -14.03
N LEU A 198 2.62 -1.43 -12.77
CA LEU A 198 1.53 -2.04 -11.99
C LEU A 198 0.46 -1.03 -11.60
N TYR A 199 0.86 0.19 -11.22
CA TYR A 199 -0.02 1.22 -10.69
C TYR A 199 0.06 2.55 -11.47
N PRO A 200 -0.16 2.56 -12.79
CA PRO A 200 0.05 3.74 -13.61
C PRO A 200 -0.88 4.91 -13.23
N SER A 201 -2.08 4.61 -12.73
CA SER A 201 -3.04 5.63 -12.28
C SER A 201 -2.56 6.40 -11.04
N LEU A 202 -1.69 5.81 -10.22
CA LEU A 202 -1.21 6.45 -8.99
C LEU A 202 -0.11 7.48 -9.25
N PHE A 203 0.51 7.43 -10.43
CA PHE A 203 1.53 8.40 -10.87
C PHE A 203 0.98 9.46 -11.83
N LYS A 204 -0.34 9.51 -12.05
CA LYS A 204 -0.97 10.63 -12.75
C LYS A 204 -0.93 11.87 -11.89
N VAL A 205 -0.85 13.05 -12.52
CA VAL A 205 -0.68 14.34 -11.84
C VAL A 205 -1.72 14.52 -10.72
N GLU A 206 -3.01 14.29 -11.02
CA GLU A 206 -4.08 14.52 -10.06
C GLU A 206 -3.97 13.63 -8.82
N MET A 207 -3.53 12.38 -9.00
CA MET A 207 -3.36 11.44 -7.89
C MET A 207 -2.06 11.72 -7.13
N SER A 208 -1.00 12.09 -7.86
CA SER A 208 0.29 12.45 -7.29
C SER A 208 0.18 13.65 -6.35
N ASP A 209 -0.62 14.65 -6.73
CA ASP A 209 -0.87 15.83 -5.91
C ASP A 209 -1.58 15.47 -4.61
N ILE A 210 -2.62 14.63 -4.66
CA ILE A 210 -3.32 14.15 -3.44
C ILE A 210 -2.36 13.35 -2.54
N ILE A 211 -1.59 12.42 -3.11
CA ILE A 211 -0.65 11.58 -2.35
C ILE A 211 0.40 12.46 -1.65
N LYS A 212 0.99 13.41 -2.38
CA LYS A 212 2.00 14.33 -1.84
C LYS A 212 1.42 15.22 -0.76
N GLU A 213 0.22 15.78 -0.97
CA GLU A 213 -0.43 16.64 0.02
C GLU A 213 -0.63 15.90 1.35
N ILE A 214 -1.16 14.68 1.27
CA ILE A 214 -1.41 13.86 2.46
C ILE A 214 -0.09 13.44 3.13
N PHE A 215 0.93 13.07 2.37
CA PHE A 215 2.22 12.73 2.96
C PHE A 215 3.05 13.96 3.43
N GLN A 216 2.77 15.19 2.96
CA GLN A 216 3.47 16.41 3.39
C GLN A 216 2.82 17.15 4.55
N LYS A 217 1.60 16.77 4.95
CA LYS A 217 0.71 17.52 5.88
C LYS A 217 1.32 17.92 7.24
N LYS A 218 2.51 17.41 7.61
CA LYS A 218 3.25 17.74 8.84
C LYS A 218 4.23 18.93 8.78
N ARG A 219 4.38 19.65 7.66
CA ARG A 219 5.34 20.79 7.62
C ARG A 219 4.85 22.12 8.21
N TYR A 220 3.64 22.19 8.78
CA TYR A 220 3.02 23.46 9.18
C TYR A 220 2.44 23.51 10.61
N TYR A 221 2.87 22.64 11.53
CA TYR A 221 2.54 22.75 12.96
C TYR A 221 3.79 22.79 13.83
#